data_AF-A0A9D9DE14-F1
#
_entry.id   AF-A0A9D9DE14-F1
#
_cell.length_a   1.000
_cell.length_b   1.000
_cell.length_c   1.000
_cell.angle_alpha   90.00
_cell.angle_beta   90.00
_cell.angle_gamma   90.00
#
_symmetry.space_group_name_H-M   'P 1'
#
loop_
_entity.id
_entity.type
_entity.pdbx_description
1 polymer ?
#
loop_
_entity_poly.entity_id
_entity_poly.type
_entity_poly.pdbx_seq_one_letter_code
_entity_poly.pdbx_strand_id
1 'polypeptide(L)'
;MSKYRPVATQRLFEEYKTHITSIIVEEYGPSYATTGEYINSWQQKIPYNKKIENFIIFKTKMYIHFLGNNNGSSTDPCLLQALTKLMAKYLSGYTARNPMVQTQEQAIGILQDTLYNQSAYIQSLLNKQMEKRAKRKQNAYKPDNQRKRHTTHRITKQELIEIIEKKISKSH
;
A
#
# COMPACT_ATOMS: atom_id res chain seq x y z
N MET A 1 10.32 -5.77 11.76
CA MET A 1 9.79 -4.44 12.12
C MET A 1 9.76 -3.57 10.88
N SER A 2 8.58 -3.11 10.49
CA SER A 2 8.35 -2.38 9.24
C SER A 2 8.91 -0.97 9.34
N LYS A 3 10.02 -0.68 8.62
CA LYS A 3 10.60 0.66 8.49
C LYS A 3 9.78 1.46 7.46
N TYR A 4 8.53 1.79 7.76
CA TYR A 4 7.84 2.85 7.02
C TYR A 4 8.08 4.19 7.69
N ARG A 5 8.46 5.18 6.87
CA ARG A 5 8.73 6.55 7.31
C ARG A 5 7.40 7.16 7.78
N PRO A 6 7.20 7.43 9.08
CA PRO A 6 5.97 8.08 9.59
C PRO A 6 5.64 9.35 8.80
N VAL A 7 6.69 10.02 8.31
CA VAL A 7 6.65 11.23 7.49
C VAL A 7 5.84 11.06 6.19
N ALA A 8 5.94 9.92 5.49
CA ALA A 8 5.23 9.73 4.21
C ALA A 8 3.73 9.57 4.42
N THR A 9 3.32 8.75 5.40
CA THR A 9 1.91 8.57 5.77
C THR A 9 1.31 9.90 6.25
N GLN A 10 2.04 10.63 7.10
CA GLN A 10 1.57 11.91 7.63
C GLN A 10 1.39 12.94 6.52
N ARG A 11 2.34 13.03 5.59
CA ARG A 11 2.24 13.95 4.45
C ARG A 11 1.01 13.64 3.59
N LEU A 12 0.82 12.37 3.19
CA LEU A 12 -0.35 11.95 2.40
C LEU A 12 -1.67 12.20 3.14
N PHE A 13 -1.64 12.12 4.47
CA PHE A 13 -2.80 12.40 5.31
C PHE A 13 -3.13 13.90 5.39
N GLU A 14 -2.15 14.78 5.48
CA GLU A 14 -2.41 16.24 5.44
C GLU A 14 -2.89 16.69 4.04
N GLU A 15 -2.32 16.11 2.97
CA GLU A 15 -2.81 16.30 1.60
C GLU A 15 -4.27 15.85 1.48
N TYR A 16 -4.59 14.68 2.03
CA TYR A 16 -5.96 14.16 2.10
C TYR A 16 -6.91 15.08 2.87
N LYS A 17 -6.53 15.53 4.08
CA LYS A 17 -7.37 16.41 4.92
C LYS A 17 -7.75 17.69 4.17
N THR A 18 -6.78 18.29 3.49
CA THR A 18 -6.98 19.49 2.69
C THR A 18 -7.94 19.20 1.53
N HIS A 19 -7.69 18.11 0.79
CA HIS A 19 -8.50 17.69 -0.34
C HIS A 19 -9.96 17.41 0.05
N ILE A 20 -10.18 16.56 1.06
CA ILE A 20 -11.54 16.16 1.45
C ILE A 20 -12.31 17.35 2.06
N THR A 21 -11.65 18.20 2.83
CA THR A 21 -12.27 19.42 3.36
C THR A 21 -12.70 20.34 2.21
N SER A 22 -11.81 20.56 1.23
CA SER A 22 -12.13 21.42 0.08
C SER A 22 -13.41 20.97 -0.61
N ILE A 23 -13.50 19.66 -0.93
CA ILE A 23 -14.67 19.09 -1.60
C ILE A 23 -15.93 19.21 -0.72
N ILE A 24 -15.83 18.95 0.58
CA ILE A 24 -16.97 19.03 1.49
C ILE A 24 -17.48 20.47 1.62
N VAL A 25 -16.57 21.43 1.72
CA VAL A 25 -16.90 22.85 1.86
C VAL A 25 -17.50 23.40 0.57
N GLU A 26 -16.97 22.99 -0.57
CA GLU A 26 -17.51 23.36 -1.88
C GLU A 26 -18.94 22.83 -2.09
N GLU A 27 -19.20 21.59 -1.69
CA GLU A 27 -20.50 20.93 -1.94
C GLU A 27 -21.56 21.23 -0.84
N TYR A 28 -21.13 21.37 0.41
CA TYR A 28 -22.04 21.43 1.58
C TYR A 28 -21.72 22.58 2.56
N GLY A 29 -20.68 23.36 2.30
CA GLY A 29 -20.35 24.53 3.08
C GLY A 29 -21.23 25.73 2.73
N PRO A 30 -21.33 26.73 3.63
CA PRO A 30 -21.85 28.05 3.28
C PRO A 30 -21.07 28.68 2.11
N SER A 31 -21.70 29.56 1.34
CA SER A 31 -21.08 30.22 0.18
C SER A 31 -19.82 31.05 0.51
N TYR A 32 -19.66 31.47 1.76
CA TYR A 32 -18.49 32.20 2.26
C TYR A 32 -17.44 31.28 2.90
N ALA A 33 -17.69 29.98 3.01
CA ALA A 33 -16.80 29.07 3.72
C ALA A 33 -15.53 28.83 2.90
N THR A 34 -14.39 29.02 3.55
CA THR A 34 -13.09 28.73 2.96
C THR A 34 -12.51 27.43 3.52
N THR A 35 -11.72 26.72 2.73
CA THR A 35 -11.06 25.49 3.17
C THR A 35 -10.20 25.72 4.42
N GLY A 36 -9.47 26.85 4.50
CA GLY A 36 -8.60 27.17 5.63
C GLY A 36 -9.36 27.28 6.96
N GLU A 37 -10.52 27.92 6.97
CA GLU A 37 -11.36 28.06 8.17
C GLU A 37 -12.05 26.75 8.58
N TYR A 38 -12.28 25.86 7.62
CA TYR A 38 -13.08 24.65 7.81
C TYR A 38 -12.24 23.37 7.94
N ILE A 39 -10.95 23.38 7.61
CA ILE A 39 -10.08 22.18 7.61
C ILE A 39 -10.07 21.39 8.92
N ASN A 40 -10.20 22.09 10.04
CA ASN A 40 -10.23 21.50 11.38
C ASN A 40 -11.61 21.54 12.05
N SER A 41 -12.64 22.08 11.39
CA SER A 41 -13.93 22.37 12.05
C SER A 41 -15.18 21.99 11.25
N TRP A 42 -15.06 21.62 9.97
CA TRP A 42 -16.22 21.33 9.10
C TRP A 42 -17.14 20.26 9.69
N GLN A 43 -16.58 19.29 10.41
CA GLN A 43 -17.30 18.17 11.02
C GLN A 43 -18.32 18.63 12.07
N GLN A 44 -18.06 19.76 12.73
CA GLN A 44 -18.94 20.37 13.71
C GLN A 44 -19.90 21.37 13.05
N LYS A 45 -19.39 22.13 12.07
CA LYS A 45 -20.14 23.21 11.39
C LYS A 45 -21.22 22.68 10.44
N ILE A 46 -20.97 21.55 9.77
CA ILE A 46 -21.92 20.96 8.83
C ILE A 46 -22.83 19.99 9.60
N PRO A 47 -24.16 20.10 9.50
CA PRO A 47 -25.08 19.16 10.14
C PRO A 47 -24.86 17.73 9.65
N TYR A 48 -25.07 16.75 10.52
CA TYR A 48 -24.99 15.35 10.11
C TYR A 48 -26.08 15.01 9.10
N ASN A 49 -25.69 14.36 8.01
CA ASN A 49 -26.60 13.81 7.02
C ASN A 49 -25.98 12.52 6.44
N LYS A 50 -26.78 11.47 6.35
CA LYS A 50 -26.34 10.17 5.81
C LYS A 50 -25.84 10.28 4.36
N LYS A 51 -26.41 11.17 3.55
CA LYS A 51 -25.96 11.41 2.17
C LYS A 51 -24.55 12.01 2.14
N ILE A 52 -24.27 12.99 3.01
CA ILE A 52 -22.96 13.61 3.15
C ILE A 52 -21.94 12.57 3.63
N GLU A 53 -22.28 11.76 4.62
CA GLU A 53 -21.41 10.66 5.07
C GLU A 53 -21.07 9.70 3.93
N ASN A 54 -22.07 9.22 3.19
CA ASN A 54 -21.85 8.31 2.06
C ASN A 54 -20.99 8.96 0.97
N PHE A 55 -21.20 10.25 0.68
CA PHE A 55 -20.39 11.01 -0.25
C PHE A 55 -18.93 11.11 0.20
N ILE A 56 -18.69 11.41 1.48
CA ILE A 56 -17.34 11.48 2.05
C ILE A 56 -16.64 10.13 1.94
N ILE A 57 -17.31 9.04 2.31
CA ILE A 57 -16.78 7.68 2.20
C ILE A 57 -16.42 7.36 0.76
N PHE A 58 -17.31 7.71 -0.20
CA PHE A 58 -17.06 7.52 -1.62
C PHE A 58 -15.82 8.30 -2.11
N LYS A 59 -15.76 9.61 -1.83
CA LYS A 59 -14.60 10.46 -2.22
C LYS A 59 -13.31 9.96 -1.59
N THR A 60 -13.35 9.48 -0.35
CA THR A 60 -12.19 8.89 0.33
C THR A 60 -11.71 7.61 -0.34
N LYS A 61 -12.63 6.71 -0.72
CA LYS A 61 -12.29 5.50 -1.48
C LYS A 61 -11.66 5.85 -2.83
N MET A 62 -12.19 6.86 -3.53
CA MET A 62 -11.63 7.35 -4.79
C MET A 62 -10.22 7.93 -4.59
N TYR A 63 -10.00 8.71 -3.54
CA TYR A 63 -8.68 9.23 -3.21
C TYR A 63 -7.66 8.11 -3.01
N ILE A 64 -8.00 7.07 -2.23
CA ILE A 64 -7.16 5.89 -2.03
C ILE A 64 -6.85 5.18 -3.36
N HIS A 65 -7.84 5.06 -4.24
CA HIS A 65 -7.66 4.45 -5.56
C HIS A 65 -6.68 5.26 -6.42
N PHE A 66 -6.82 6.58 -6.48
CA PHE A 66 -5.96 7.44 -7.29
C PHE A 66 -4.54 7.57 -6.76
N LEU A 67 -4.33 7.48 -5.44
CA LEU A 67 -2.99 7.42 -4.87
C LEU A 67 -2.16 6.32 -5.53
N GLY A 68 -2.77 5.15 -5.75
CA GLY A 68 -2.17 3.99 -6.38
C GLY A 68 -1.63 4.19 -7.78
N ASN A 69 -2.27 5.06 -8.55
CA ASN A 69 -1.92 5.31 -9.95
C ASN A 69 -0.73 6.28 -10.08
N ASN A 70 -0.52 7.14 -9.09
CA ASN A 70 0.44 8.23 -9.20
C ASN A 70 1.84 7.91 -8.64
N ASN A 71 2.00 6.88 -7.80
CA ASN A 71 3.30 6.53 -7.19
C ASN A 71 3.42 5.03 -6.87
N GLY A 72 4.48 4.35 -7.32
CA GLY A 72 4.67 2.92 -7.02
C GLY A 72 4.71 2.56 -5.53
N SER A 73 5.15 3.50 -4.67
CA SER A 73 5.21 3.34 -3.21
C SER A 73 3.86 3.49 -2.50
N SER A 74 2.83 4.03 -3.15
CA SER A 74 1.49 4.22 -2.54
C SER A 74 0.65 2.93 -2.56
N THR A 75 1.14 1.88 -3.21
CA THR A 75 0.49 0.57 -3.29
C THR A 75 0.91 -0.39 -2.17
N ASP A 76 1.75 0.08 -1.23
CA ASP A 76 2.17 -0.72 -0.09
C ASP A 76 1.01 -0.93 0.92
N PRO A 77 0.68 -2.18 1.29
CA PRO A 77 -0.40 -2.47 2.22
C PRO A 77 -0.20 -1.88 3.62
N CYS A 78 1.03 -1.84 4.14
CA CYS A 78 1.28 -1.26 5.46
C CYS A 78 1.05 0.26 5.44
N LEU A 79 1.52 0.95 4.39
CA LEU A 79 1.23 2.37 4.17
C LEU A 79 -0.27 2.61 4.06
N LEU A 80 -0.97 1.86 3.21
CA LEU A 80 -2.41 1.99 3.00
C LEU A 80 -3.19 1.74 4.29
N GLN A 81 -2.83 0.73 5.07
CA GLN A 81 -3.45 0.45 6.36
C GLN A 81 -3.23 1.59 7.37
N ALA A 82 -2.03 2.14 7.44
CA ALA A 82 -1.75 3.27 8.32
C ALA A 82 -2.52 4.53 7.90
N LEU A 83 -2.57 4.79 6.59
CA LEU A 83 -3.28 5.94 6.03
C LEU A 83 -4.79 5.84 6.25
N THR A 84 -5.41 4.69 5.97
CA THR A 84 -6.85 4.48 6.19
C THR A 84 -7.22 4.60 7.67
N LYS A 85 -6.34 4.20 8.59
CA LYS A 85 -6.54 4.42 10.03
C LYS A 85 -6.58 5.91 10.39
N LEU A 86 -5.66 6.72 9.84
CA LEU A 86 -5.66 8.17 10.07
C LEU A 86 -6.91 8.82 9.45
N MET A 87 -7.28 8.42 8.22
CA MET A 87 -8.50 8.89 7.56
C MET A 87 -9.75 8.54 8.36
N ALA A 88 -9.89 7.29 8.83
CA ALA A 88 -11.01 6.84 9.64
C ALA A 88 -11.09 7.62 10.98
N LYS A 89 -9.95 7.84 11.65
CA LYS A 89 -9.89 8.66 12.85
C LYS A 89 -10.37 10.09 12.58
N TYR A 90 -9.90 10.70 11.49
CA TYR A 90 -10.33 12.04 11.09
C TYR A 90 -11.83 12.08 10.82
N LEU A 91 -12.35 11.21 9.94
CA LEU A 91 -13.76 11.19 9.56
C LEU A 91 -14.72 10.79 10.69
N SER A 92 -14.22 10.09 11.71
CA SER A 92 -15.03 9.69 12.86
C SER A 92 -15.70 10.86 13.57
N GLY A 93 -15.11 12.06 13.53
CA GLY A 93 -15.71 13.27 14.11
C GLY A 93 -17.07 13.63 13.48
N TYR A 94 -17.28 13.26 12.22
CA TYR A 94 -18.56 13.43 11.54
C TYR A 94 -19.45 12.19 11.66
N THR A 95 -18.90 10.98 11.42
CA THR A 95 -19.66 9.72 11.47
C THR A 95 -20.19 9.38 12.87
N ALA A 96 -19.50 9.78 13.95
CA ALA A 96 -19.97 9.56 15.31
C ALA A 96 -21.27 10.33 15.65
N ARG A 97 -21.68 11.28 14.79
CA ARG A 97 -22.97 12.00 14.92
C ARG A 97 -24.13 11.23 14.30
N ASN A 98 -23.88 10.09 13.66
CA ASN A 98 -24.92 9.19 13.18
C ASN A 98 -25.69 8.62 14.38
N PRO A 99 -27.04 8.75 14.42
CA PRO A 99 -27.85 8.21 15.54
C PRO A 99 -27.69 6.70 15.78
N MET A 100 -27.26 5.95 14.77
CA MET A 100 -27.02 4.50 14.85
C MET A 100 -25.63 4.15 15.41
N VAL A 101 -24.76 5.14 15.59
CA VAL A 101 -23.40 4.96 16.09
C VAL A 101 -23.34 5.50 17.52
N GLN A 102 -23.03 4.63 18.46
CA GLN A 102 -23.08 4.94 19.90
C GLN A 102 -21.80 5.64 20.37
N THR A 103 -20.65 5.31 19.78
CA THR A 103 -19.35 5.84 20.21
C THR A 103 -18.47 6.22 19.04
N GLN A 104 -17.53 7.14 19.29
CA GLN A 104 -16.52 7.50 18.29
C GLN A 104 -15.62 6.31 17.92
N GLU A 105 -15.34 5.40 18.87
CA GLU A 105 -14.57 4.19 18.59
C GLU A 105 -15.31 3.27 17.62
N GLN A 106 -16.63 3.13 17.78
CA GLN A 106 -17.46 2.39 16.83
C GLN A 106 -17.44 3.04 15.43
N ALA A 107 -17.51 4.37 15.36
CA ALA A 107 -17.36 5.11 14.09
C ALA A 107 -16.02 4.80 13.41
N ILE A 108 -14.92 4.83 14.17
CA ILE A 108 -13.58 4.49 13.67
C ILE A 108 -13.55 3.06 13.14
N GLY A 109 -14.09 2.09 13.88
CA GLY A 109 -14.14 0.69 13.47
C GLY A 109 -14.90 0.49 12.15
N ILE A 110 -16.10 1.08 12.03
CA ILE A 110 -16.91 1.04 10.81
C ILE A 110 -16.15 1.65 9.63
N LEU A 111 -15.54 2.82 9.82
CA LEU A 111 -14.78 3.51 8.78
C LEU A 111 -13.53 2.73 8.36
N GLN A 112 -12.80 2.13 9.31
CA GLN A 112 -11.64 1.30 8.99
C GLN A 112 -12.04 0.06 8.17
N ASP A 113 -13.11 -0.62 8.58
CA ASP A 113 -13.63 -1.76 7.83
C ASP A 113 -14.07 -1.35 6.42
N THR A 114 -14.82 -0.26 6.31
CA THR A 114 -15.34 0.26 5.05
C THR A 114 -14.25 0.73 4.09
N LEU A 115 -13.21 1.41 4.60
CA LEU A 115 -12.16 2.04 3.79
C LEU A 115 -11.00 1.08 3.48
N TYR A 116 -10.76 0.07 4.31
CA TYR A 116 -9.65 -0.87 4.14
C TYR A 116 -10.11 -2.29 3.80
N ASN A 117 -10.85 -2.94 4.70
CA ASN A 117 -11.23 -4.35 4.53
C ASN A 117 -12.20 -4.55 3.36
N GLN A 118 -13.21 -3.70 3.24
CA GLN A 118 -14.21 -3.76 2.17
C GLN A 118 -13.79 -3.03 0.89
N SER A 119 -12.57 -2.46 0.85
CA SER A 119 -12.08 -1.75 -0.33
C SER A 119 -11.64 -2.72 -1.40
N ALA A 120 -12.45 -2.85 -2.46
CA ALA A 120 -12.15 -3.72 -3.61
C ALA A 120 -10.75 -3.44 -4.21
N TYR A 121 -10.36 -2.16 -4.25
CA TYR A 121 -9.03 -1.76 -4.72
C TYR A 121 -7.92 -2.33 -3.83
N ILE A 122 -7.99 -2.13 -2.50
CA ILE A 122 -6.97 -2.62 -1.56
C ILE A 122 -6.93 -4.15 -1.58
N GLN A 123 -8.08 -4.81 -1.61
CA GLN A 123 -8.15 -6.28 -1.71
C GLN A 123 -7.49 -6.79 -3.00
N SER A 124 -7.69 -6.10 -4.13
CA SER A 124 -7.01 -6.45 -5.39
C SER A 124 -5.49 -6.36 -5.29
N LEU A 125 -4.96 -5.37 -4.55
CA LEU A 125 -3.52 -5.24 -4.32
C LEU A 125 -2.98 -6.36 -3.43
N LEU A 126 -3.69 -6.69 -2.35
CA LEU A 126 -3.33 -7.77 -1.43
C LEU A 126 -3.28 -9.12 -2.18
N ASN A 127 -4.29 -9.40 -3.00
CA ASN A 127 -4.34 -10.62 -3.81
C ASN A 127 -3.16 -10.70 -4.79
N LYS A 128 -2.87 -9.62 -5.52
CA LYS A 128 -1.69 -9.54 -6.40
C LYS A 128 -0.38 -9.80 -5.66
N GLN A 129 -0.25 -9.32 -4.42
CA GLN A 129 0.95 -9.59 -3.61
C GLN A 129 1.02 -11.05 -3.14
N MET A 130 -0.10 -11.62 -2.71
CA MET A 130 -0.17 -13.03 -2.33
C MET A 130 0.20 -13.95 -3.49
N GLU A 131 -0.33 -13.70 -4.69
CA GLU A 131 0.01 -14.44 -5.90
C GLU A 131 1.51 -14.35 -6.23
N LYS A 132 2.09 -13.15 -6.18
CA LYS A 132 3.54 -12.97 -6.39
C LYS A 132 4.37 -13.75 -5.36
N ARG A 133 3.95 -13.77 -4.09
CA ARG A 133 4.60 -14.54 -3.03
C ARG A 133 4.47 -16.05 -3.26
N ALA A 134 3.29 -16.52 -3.66
CA ALA A 134 3.03 -17.93 -3.99
C ALA A 134 3.91 -18.39 -5.17
N LYS A 135 3.99 -17.62 -6.25
CA LYS A 135 4.87 -17.91 -7.41
C LYS A 135 6.34 -18.00 -7.00
N ARG A 136 6.82 -17.10 -6.12
CA ARG A 136 8.19 -17.15 -5.60
C ARG A 136 8.46 -18.43 -4.79
N LYS A 137 7.51 -18.84 -3.94
CA LYS A 137 7.63 -20.09 -3.17
C LYS A 137 7.66 -21.32 -4.09
N GLN A 138 6.79 -21.37 -5.10
CA GLN A 138 6.79 -22.46 -6.09
C GLN A 138 8.11 -22.53 -6.87
N ASN A 139 8.65 -21.39 -7.31
CA ASN A 139 9.93 -21.33 -8.02
C ASN A 139 11.12 -21.67 -7.12
N ALA A 140 11.08 -21.35 -5.83
CA ALA A 140 12.10 -21.75 -4.86
C ALA A 140 12.05 -23.25 -4.54
N TYR A 141 10.88 -23.88 -4.66
CA TYR A 141 10.70 -25.32 -4.44
C TYR A 141 11.05 -26.18 -5.66
N LYS A 142 11.17 -25.59 -6.87
CA LYS A 142 11.75 -26.30 -8.02
C LYS A 142 13.24 -26.54 -7.72
N PRO A 143 13.67 -27.78 -7.41
CA PRO A 143 15.07 -28.06 -7.15
C PRO A 143 15.86 -27.82 -8.43
N ASP A 144 17.11 -27.47 -8.22
CA ASP A 144 18.13 -27.10 -9.19
C ASP A 144 18.52 -28.25 -10.14
N ASN A 145 17.58 -28.85 -10.86
CA ASN A 145 17.85 -29.91 -11.85
C ASN A 145 18.56 -29.38 -13.11
N GLN A 146 18.98 -28.11 -13.14
CA GLN A 146 19.62 -27.49 -14.29
C GLN A 146 20.86 -26.64 -14.00
N ARG A 147 21.31 -26.45 -12.75
CA ARG A 147 22.73 -26.10 -12.54
C ARG A 147 23.58 -27.36 -12.69
N LYS A 148 23.73 -27.82 -13.94
CA LYS A 148 24.99 -28.43 -14.36
C LYS A 148 26.05 -27.39 -14.10
N ARG A 149 26.65 -27.43 -12.91
CA ARG A 149 27.89 -26.75 -12.62
C ARG A 149 28.86 -27.29 -13.68
N HIS A 150 29.16 -26.48 -14.69
CA HIS A 150 30.38 -26.68 -15.44
C HIS A 150 31.51 -26.46 -14.42
N THR A 151 31.89 -27.54 -13.75
CA THR A 151 33.20 -27.64 -13.09
C THR A 151 34.20 -27.54 -14.23
N THR A 152 34.69 -26.33 -14.49
CA THR A 152 35.89 -26.14 -15.28
C THR A 152 37.01 -26.85 -14.52
N HIS A 153 37.36 -28.07 -14.93
CA HIS A 153 38.51 -28.78 -14.39
C HIS A 153 39.74 -27.93 -14.75
N ARG A 154 40.27 -27.20 -13.78
CA ARG A 154 41.48 -26.42 -13.97
C ARG A 154 42.63 -27.43 -13.96
N ILE A 155 43.07 -27.81 -15.15
CA ILE A 155 44.22 -28.71 -15.32
C ILE A 155 45.40 -28.07 -14.60
N THR A 156 45.98 -28.80 -13.65
CA THR A 156 47.14 -28.34 -12.91
C THR A 156 48.36 -28.35 -13.83
N LYS A 157 49.37 -27.55 -13.51
CA LYS A 157 50.61 -27.48 -14.30
C LYS A 157 51.29 -28.86 -14.44
N GLN A 158 51.12 -29.74 -13.45
CA GLN A 158 51.65 -31.11 -13.46
C GLN A 158 50.92 -32.01 -14.45
N GLU A 159 49.59 -31.98 -14.48
CA GLU A 159 48.78 -32.73 -15.45
C GLU A 159 49.05 -32.27 -16.90
N LEU A 160 49.32 -30.98 -17.12
CA LEU A 160 49.74 -30.47 -18.43
C LEU A 160 51.11 -31.02 -18.87
N ILE A 161 52.05 -31.17 -17.94
CA ILE A 161 53.38 -31.74 -18.22
C ILE A 161 53.26 -33.22 -18.58
N GLU A 162 52.50 -34.01 -17.83
CA GLU A 162 52.28 -35.43 -18.15
C GLU A 162 51.62 -35.62 -19.53
N ILE A 163 50.67 -34.75 -19.91
CA ILE A 163 50.03 -34.82 -21.23
C ILE A 163 51.04 -34.53 -22.35
N ILE A 164 51.95 -33.59 -22.14
CA ILE A 164 52.99 -33.23 -23.12
C ILE A 164 54.00 -34.37 -23.26
N GLU A 165 54.51 -34.91 -22.15
CA GLU A 165 55.48 -36.01 -22.15
C GLU A 165 54.92 -37.27 -22.82
N LYS A 166 53.64 -37.59 -22.55
CA LYS A 166 52.95 -38.74 -23.14
C LYS A 166 52.69 -38.57 -24.65
N LYS A 167 52.59 -37.33 -25.14
CA LYS A 167 52.51 -37.04 -26.58
C LYS A 167 53.87 -37.14 -27.26
N ILE A 168 54.94 -36.69 -26.61
CA ILE A 168 56.30 -36.76 -27.15
C ILE A 168 56.74 -38.23 -27.25
N SER A 169 56.44 -39.06 -26.26
CA SER A 169 56.82 -40.48 -26.27
C SER A 169 56.06 -41.35 -27.29
N LYS A 170 54.96 -40.85 -27.88
CA LYS A 170 54.22 -41.54 -28.95
C LYS A 170 54.63 -41.10 -30.36
N SER A 171 55.59 -40.18 -30.47
CA SER A 171 56.11 -39.64 -31.74
C SER A 171 57.45 -40.26 -32.14
N HIS A 172 57.91 -41.30 -31.43
CA HIS A 172 59.04 -42.16 -31.75
C HIS A 172 58.56 -43.62 -31.79
#